data_AF-A0AAD5T1K9-F1
#
_entry.id   AF-A0AAD5T1K9-F1
#
_cell.length_a   1.000
_cell.length_b   1.000
_cell.length_c   1.000
_cell.angle_alpha   90.00
_cell.angle_beta   90.00
_cell.angle_gamma   90.00
#
_symmetry.space_group_name_H-M   'P 1'
#
loop_
_entity.id
_entity.type
_entity.pdbx_description
1 polymer ?
#
loop_
_entity_poly.entity_id
_entity_poly.type
_entity_poly.pdbx_seq_one_letter_code
_entity_poly.pdbx_strand_id
1 'polypeptide(L)'
;MDVGSILTDPRYHDVLSIIKGFRNGAVYGARIRFPHALVMTFLFSEGSLQDKFRRIFKATFQHSKNLAFFVTIYKTLMVLQRRAKGKEDGADSFIAGLIGGYFVFGQDNNINQQ
;
A
#
# COMPACT_ATOMS: atom_id res chain seq x y z
N MET A 1 -10.96 21.22 25.93
CA MET A 1 -10.84 20.81 24.51
C MET A 1 -10.52 19.33 24.52
N ASP A 2 -11.56 18.49 24.51
CA ASP A 2 -11.47 17.06 24.75
C ASP A 2 -10.97 16.31 23.51
N VAL A 3 -9.86 15.59 23.66
CA VAL A 3 -9.20 14.79 22.62
C VAL A 3 -10.16 13.78 21.96
N GLY A 4 -11.22 13.39 22.66
CA GLY A 4 -12.26 12.50 22.15
C GLY A 4 -13.09 13.07 21.00
N SER A 5 -13.37 14.38 20.95
CA SER A 5 -14.22 14.96 19.89
C SER A 5 -13.49 15.05 18.53
N ILE A 6 -12.16 15.18 18.55
CA ILE A 6 -11.31 15.15 17.35
C ILE A 6 -11.23 13.71 16.79
N LEU A 7 -11.24 12.70 17.66
CA LEU A 7 -11.23 11.29 17.28
C LEU A 7 -12.58 10.76 16.77
N THR A 8 -13.67 11.43 17.13
CA THR A 8 -15.05 11.07 16.74
C THR A 8 -15.53 11.87 15.53
N ASP A 9 -14.75 12.84 15.05
CA ASP A 9 -15.08 13.59 13.84
C ASP A 9 -14.84 12.67 12.61
N PRO A 10 -15.87 12.42 11.77
CA PRO A 10 -15.75 11.56 10.59
C PRO A 10 -14.57 11.94 9.69
N ARG A 11 -14.19 13.23 9.70
CA ARG A 11 -13.14 13.81 8.88
C ARG A 11 -11.73 13.35 9.26
N TYR A 12 -11.45 13.13 10.54
CA TYR A 12 -10.14 12.64 11.01
C TYR A 12 -10.09 11.12 11.03
N HIS A 13 -11.23 10.44 11.22
CA HIS A 13 -11.29 8.98 11.16
C HIS A 13 -10.91 8.44 9.78
N ASP A 14 -11.34 9.12 8.71
CA ASP A 14 -10.98 8.78 7.33
C ASP A 14 -9.46 8.79 7.11
N VAL A 15 -8.81 9.91 7.46
CA VAL A 15 -7.37 10.12 7.30
C VAL A 15 -6.55 9.18 8.19
N LEU A 16 -6.96 8.99 9.45
CA LEU A 16 -6.31 8.05 10.36
C LEU A 16 -6.48 6.60 9.87
N SER A 17 -7.61 6.24 9.27
CA SER A 17 -7.83 4.92 8.68
C SER A 17 -6.96 4.70 7.44
N ILE A 18 -6.71 5.76 6.66
CA ILE A 18 -5.81 5.75 5.50
C ILE A 18 -4.37 5.54 5.99
N ILE A 19 -3.91 6.32 6.96
CA ILE A 19 -2.55 6.19 7.52
C ILE A 19 -2.35 4.80 8.15
N LYS A 20 -3.34 4.31 8.90
CA LYS A 20 -3.31 2.96 9.48
C LYS A 20 -3.29 1.89 8.38
N GLY A 21 -4.07 2.06 7.31
CA GLY A 21 -4.09 1.19 6.13
C GLY A 21 -2.75 1.19 5.39
N PHE A 22 -2.16 2.36 5.17
CA PHE A 22 -0.84 2.55 4.59
C PHE A 22 0.23 1.82 5.41
N ARG A 23 0.26 2.02 6.73
CA ARG A 23 1.21 1.34 7.61
C ARG A 23 1.04 -0.17 7.56
N ASN A 24 -0.19 -0.66 7.62
CA ASN A 24 -0.47 -2.09 7.56
C ASN A 24 -0.05 -2.67 6.21
N GLY A 25 -0.39 -2.01 5.09
CA GLY A 25 0.03 -2.42 3.75
C GLY A 25 1.56 -2.44 3.60
N ALA A 26 2.24 -1.42 4.10
CA ALA A 26 3.70 -1.38 4.10
C ALA A 26 4.33 -2.52 4.93
N VAL A 27 3.82 -2.77 6.14
CA VAL A 27 4.34 -3.82 7.03
C VAL A 27 4.06 -5.21 6.46
N TYR A 28 2.86 -5.46 5.94
CA TYR A 28 2.53 -6.75 5.32
C TYR A 28 3.33 -7.00 4.04
N GLY A 29 3.43 -6.00 3.17
CA GLY A 29 4.25 -6.08 1.94
C GLY A 29 5.72 -6.36 2.24
N ALA A 30 6.25 -5.72 3.30
CA ALA A 30 7.61 -5.96 3.73
C ALA A 30 7.80 -7.38 4.28
N ARG A 31 6.90 -7.85 5.14
CA ARG A 31 6.96 -9.18 5.77
C ARG A 31 6.90 -10.32 4.78
N ILE A 32 6.16 -10.19 3.69
CA ILE A 32 6.02 -11.25 2.68
C ILE A 32 7.19 -11.21 1.69
N ARG A 33 7.60 -10.01 1.23
CA ARG A 33 8.63 -9.89 0.18
C ARG A 33 10.06 -9.97 0.71
N PHE A 34 10.30 -9.59 1.96
CA PHE A 34 11.61 -9.70 2.60
C PHE A 34 12.15 -11.15 2.62
N PRO A 35 11.42 -12.16 3.14
CA PRO A 35 11.91 -13.54 3.12
C PRO A 35 12.06 -14.07 1.70
N HIS A 36 11.16 -13.70 0.78
CA HIS A 36 11.29 -14.08 -0.64
C HIS A 36 12.59 -13.54 -1.26
N ALA A 37 12.85 -12.24 -1.13
CA ALA A 37 14.06 -11.60 -1.65
C ALA A 37 15.33 -12.13 -0.96
N LEU A 38 15.25 -12.47 0.34
CA LEU A 38 16.34 -13.07 1.09
C LEU A 38 16.69 -14.45 0.54
N VAL A 39 15.70 -15.33 0.36
CA VAL A 39 15.88 -16.67 -0.18
C VAL A 39 16.43 -16.60 -1.62
N MET A 40 15.87 -15.73 -2.47
CA MET A 40 16.36 -15.53 -3.84
C MET A 40 17.81 -15.04 -3.88
N THR A 41 18.18 -14.12 -2.99
CA THR A 41 19.53 -13.56 -2.96
C THR A 41 20.55 -14.53 -2.35
N PHE A 42 20.11 -15.37 -1.40
CA PHE A 42 20.93 -16.42 -0.80
C PHE A 42 21.22 -17.57 -1.77
N LEU A 43 20.21 -18.00 -2.53
CA LEU A 43 20.34 -19.11 -3.49
C LEU A 43 20.99 -18.72 -4.81
N PHE A 44 20.70 -17.53 -5.35
CA PHE A 44 20.99 -17.22 -6.76
C PHE A 44 21.79 -15.94 -7.00
N SER A 45 22.08 -15.13 -5.98
CA SER A 45 22.82 -13.88 -6.21
C SER A 45 24.31 -14.09 -6.04
N GLU A 46 25.08 -13.74 -7.07
CA GLU A 46 26.52 -13.53 -7.01
C GLU A 46 26.82 -12.02 -6.80
N GLY A 47 27.88 -11.69 -6.05
CA GLY A 47 28.27 -10.30 -5.74
C GLY A 47 28.49 -9.97 -4.26
N SER A 48 28.88 -8.73 -3.98
CA SER A 48 29.17 -8.22 -2.62
C SER A 48 27.93 -8.29 -1.71
N LEU A 49 28.15 -8.61 -0.43
CA LEU A 49 27.09 -8.62 0.59
C LEU A 49 26.34 -7.27 0.64
N GLN A 50 27.03 -6.16 0.43
CA GLN A 50 26.40 -4.83 0.44
C GLN A 50 25.40 -4.65 -0.71
N ASP A 51 25.74 -5.08 -1.92
CA ASP A 51 24.84 -4.99 -3.08
C ASP A 51 23.63 -5.91 -2.94
N LYS A 52 23.83 -7.08 -2.33
CA LYS A 52 22.76 -8.02 -1.98
C LYS A 52 21.75 -7.39 -1.03
N PHE A 53 22.20 -6.83 0.10
CA PHE A 53 21.32 -6.14 1.05
C PHE A 53 20.60 -4.95 0.41
N ARG A 54 21.30 -4.17 -0.41
CA ARG A 54 20.71 -3.01 -1.09
C ARG A 54 19.61 -3.40 -2.08
N ARG A 55 19.81 -4.49 -2.83
CA ARG A 55 18.80 -5.04 -3.75
C ARG A 55 17.57 -5.57 -3.01
N ILE A 56 17.78 -6.35 -1.95
CA ILE A 56 16.69 -6.84 -1.08
C ILE A 56 15.89 -5.66 -0.54
N PHE A 57 16.56 -4.70 0.12
CA PHE A 57 15.89 -3.54 0.69
C PHE A 57 15.14 -2.71 -0.35
N LYS A 58 15.74 -2.45 -1.53
CA LYS A 58 15.09 -1.68 -2.60
C LYS A 58 13.84 -2.39 -3.12
N ALA A 59 13.91 -3.70 -3.36
CA ALA A 59 12.77 -4.49 -3.83
C ALA A 59 11.65 -4.56 -2.78
N THR A 60 12.00 -4.84 -1.52
CA THR A 60 11.05 -4.86 -0.40
C THR A 60 10.40 -3.50 -0.21
N PHE A 61 11.18 -2.42 -0.20
CA PHE A 61 10.68 -1.06 0.02
C PHE A 61 9.76 -0.62 -1.10
N GLN A 62 10.15 -0.83 -2.36
CA GLN A 62 9.34 -0.41 -3.50
C GLN A 62 8.02 -1.20 -3.58
N HIS A 63 8.02 -2.52 -3.30
CA HIS A 63 6.76 -3.27 -3.25
C HIS A 63 5.85 -2.85 -2.11
N SER A 64 6.43 -2.67 -0.91
CA SER A 64 5.70 -2.18 0.26
C SER A 64 5.11 -0.80 0.00
N LYS A 65 5.86 0.08 -0.68
CA LYS A 65 5.41 1.41 -1.11
C LYS A 65 4.24 1.29 -2.07
N ASN A 66 4.32 0.47 -3.11
CA ASN A 66 3.22 0.27 -4.05
C ASN A 66 1.95 -0.20 -3.31
N LEU A 67 2.04 -1.23 -2.46
CA LEU A 67 0.88 -1.72 -1.72
C LEU A 67 0.28 -0.66 -0.79
N ALA A 68 1.14 0.13 -0.14
CA ALA A 68 0.70 1.20 0.75
C ALA A 68 0.01 2.35 -0.03
N PHE A 69 0.52 2.72 -1.21
CA PHE A 69 -0.13 3.68 -2.11
C PHE A 69 -1.48 3.16 -2.64
N PHE A 70 -1.58 1.87 -2.97
CA PHE A 70 -2.84 1.25 -3.40
C PHE A 70 -3.91 1.39 -2.33
N VAL A 71 -3.61 1.02 -1.09
CA VAL A 71 -4.55 1.13 0.04
C VAL A 71 -4.95 2.59 0.28
N THR A 72 -4.02 3.53 0.16
CA THR A 72 -4.30 4.96 0.29
C THR A 72 -5.25 5.46 -0.79
N ILE A 73 -4.97 5.18 -2.06
CA ILE A 73 -5.82 5.63 -3.19
C ILE A 73 -7.19 4.97 -3.10
N TYR A 74 -7.26 3.67 -2.84
CA TYR A 74 -8.51 2.92 -2.67
C TYR A 74 -9.38 3.53 -1.57
N LYS A 75 -8.83 3.73 -0.36
CA LYS A 75 -9.58 4.32 0.75
C LYS A 75 -9.99 5.77 0.46
N THR A 76 -9.14 6.54 -0.22
CA THR A 76 -9.44 7.93 -0.58
C THR A 76 -10.61 8.01 -1.56
N LEU A 77 -10.62 7.15 -2.59
CA LEU A 77 -11.71 7.03 -3.55
C LEU A 77 -13.00 6.55 -2.89
N MET A 78 -12.93 5.59 -1.97
CA MET A 78 -14.10 5.10 -1.23
C MET A 78 -14.73 6.21 -0.38
N VAL A 79 -13.92 6.98 0.36
CA VAL A 79 -14.40 8.12 1.17
C VAL A 79 -15.00 9.21 0.27
N LEU A 80 -14.34 9.52 -0.85
CA LEU A 80 -14.83 10.53 -1.80
C LEU A 80 -16.19 10.13 -2.40
N GLN A 81 -16.33 8.87 -2.82
CA GLN A 81 -17.57 8.33 -3.36
C GLN A 81 -18.68 8.31 -2.30
N ARG A 82 -18.36 7.92 -1.07
CA ARG A 82 -19.32 7.97 0.06
C ARG A 82 -19.81 9.38 0.33
N ARG A 83 -18.93 10.39 0.29
CA ARG A 83 -19.33 11.80 0.45
C ARG A 83 -20.16 12.32 -0.72
N ALA A 84 -19.91 11.83 -1.93
CA ALA A 84 -20.63 12.28 -3.14
C ALA A 84 -22.01 11.62 -3.28
N LYS A 85 -22.16 10.32 -2.96
CA LYS A 85 -23.39 9.55 -3.19
C LYS A 85 -24.23 9.29 -1.93
N GLY A 86 -23.67 9.45 -0.73
CA GLY A 86 -24.38 9.24 0.55
C GLY A 86 -24.70 7.79 0.92
N LYS A 87 -24.71 6.85 -0.05
CA LYS A 87 -24.81 5.39 0.15
C LYS A 87 -23.58 4.69 -0.43
N GLU A 88 -23.07 3.69 0.28
CA GLU A 88 -22.01 2.81 -0.23
C GLU A 88 -22.64 1.72 -1.12
N ASP A 89 -22.28 1.69 -2.40
CA ASP A 89 -22.62 0.61 -3.32
C ASP A 89 -21.38 -0.29 -3.57
N GLY A 90 -21.59 -1.59 -3.81
CA GLY A 90 -20.53 -2.52 -4.15
C GLY A 90 -19.77 -2.12 -5.43
N ALA A 91 -20.46 -1.45 -6.36
CA ALA A 91 -19.84 -0.89 -7.57
C ALA A 91 -18.76 0.17 -7.26
N ASP A 92 -18.92 0.95 -6.19
CA ASP A 92 -17.97 2.01 -5.82
C ASP A 92 -16.64 1.41 -5.33
N SER A 93 -16.70 0.24 -4.67
CA SER A 93 -15.52 -0.55 -4.28
C SER A 93 -14.80 -1.13 -5.50
N PHE A 94 -15.55 -1.60 -6.50
CA PHE A 94 -14.97 -2.14 -7.73
C PHE A 94 -14.25 -1.05 -8.54
N ILE A 95 -14.89 0.12 -8.72
CA ILE A 95 -14.30 1.25 -9.44
C ILE A 95 -13.08 1.81 -8.69
N ALA A 96 -13.18 1.97 -7.36
CA ALA A 96 -12.03 2.40 -6.55
C ALA A 96 -10.85 1.43 -6.65
N GLY A 97 -11.13 0.13 -6.66
CA GLY A 97 -10.12 -0.90 -6.86
C GLY A 97 -9.48 -0.85 -8.24
N LEU A 98 -10.27 -0.67 -9.29
CA LEU A 98 -9.79 -0.60 -10.67
C LEU A 98 -8.90 0.63 -10.90
N ILE A 99 -9.34 1.81 -10.44
CA ILE A 99 -8.58 3.05 -10.55
C ILE A 99 -7.31 2.98 -9.70
N GLY A 100 -7.42 2.55 -8.44
CA GLY A 100 -6.26 2.39 -7.56
C GLY A 100 -5.26 1.38 -8.11
N GLY A 101 -5.74 0.30 -8.71
CA GLY A 101 -4.91 -0.72 -9.35
C GLY A 101 -4.17 -0.17 -10.56
N TYR A 102 -4.86 0.54 -11.44
CA TYR A 102 -4.27 1.16 -12.62
C TYR A 102 -3.21 2.21 -12.25
N PHE A 103 -3.47 3.08 -11.29
CA PHE A 103 -2.51 4.12 -10.90
C PHE A 103 -1.26 3.57 -10.20
N VAL A 104 -1.39 2.47 -9.44
CA VAL A 104 -0.28 1.94 -8.64
C VAL A 104 0.52 0.86 -9.38
N PHE A 105 -0.16 0.02 -10.15
CA PHE A 105 0.44 -1.10 -10.87
C PHE A 105 0.57 -0.86 -12.38
N GLY A 106 -0.07 0.17 -12.93
CA GLY A 106 0.07 0.53 -14.35
C GLY A 106 1.40 1.19 -14.71
N GLN A 107 2.17 1.66 -13.70
CA GLN A 107 3.54 2.12 -13.93
C GLN A 107 4.48 0.93 -13.91
N ASP A 108 5.00 0.60 -15.10
CA ASP A 108 5.94 -0.48 -15.38
C ASP A 108 7.17 -0.39 -14.45
N ASN A 109 7.11 -1.12 -13.34
CA ASN A 109 8.18 -1.22 -12.37
C ASN A 109 8.55 -2.70 -12.27
N ASN A 110 9.86 -2.97 -12.24
CA ASN A 110 10.56 -4.26 -12.13
C ASN A 110 10.05 -5.25 -11.05
N ILE A 111 9.01 -4.89 -10.31
CA ILE A 111 8.32 -5.67 -9.29
C ILE A 111 7.21 -6.53 -9.90
N ASN A 112 6.58 -6.10 -11.00
CA ASN A 112 5.50 -6.82 -11.67
C ASN A 112 6.01 -8.03 -12.48
N GLN A 113 7.33 -8.15 -12.65
CA GLN A 113 7.98 -9.26 -13.36
C GLN A 113 8.67 -10.26 -12.42
N GLN A 114 8.26 -10.35 -11.15
CA GLN A 114 8.75 -11.39 -10.22
C GLN A 114 7.64 -12.34 -9.80
#